data_AF-A0AAD5NI41-F1
#
_entry.id   AF-A0AAD5NI41-F1
#
_cell.length_a   1.000
_cell.length_b   1.000
_cell.length_c   1.000
_cell.angle_alpha   90.00
_cell.angle_beta   90.00
_cell.angle_gamma   90.00
#
_symmetry.space_group_name_H-M   'P 1'
#
loop_
_entity.id
_entity.type
_entity.pdbx_description
1 polymer ?
#
loop_
_entity_poly.entity_id
_entity_poly.type
_entity_poly.pdbx_seq_one_letter_code
_entity_poly.pdbx_strand_id
1 'polypeptide(L)'
;MYPRVGRLRETVEIRRFMGVSGVRKKPGCSWIDVKNETFVFTVHDKSHSRTHEIYEMLSKLKDSVKKKGYVAEKEFAINYTEEYKEQNLWHQLMASQ
;
A
#
# COMPACT_ATOMS: atom_id res chain seq x y z
N MET A 1 8.38 -7.11 12.81
CA MET A 1 7.95 -6.85 14.21
C MET A 1 6.62 -6.12 14.18
N TYR A 2 5.52 -6.80 14.54
CA TYR A 2 4.17 -6.23 14.52
C TYR A 2 3.88 -5.46 15.81
N PRO A 3 3.25 -4.27 15.77
CA PRO A 3 2.82 -3.57 16.98
C PRO A 3 1.69 -4.36 17.66
N ARG A 4 1.80 -4.61 18.97
CA ARG A 4 0.64 -5.05 19.76
C ARG A 4 -0.37 -3.90 19.86
N VAL A 5 -1.65 -4.25 19.88
CA VAL A 5 -2.78 -3.34 20.12
C VAL A 5 -2.48 -2.54 21.40
N GLY A 6 -2.19 -1.24 21.25
CA GLY A 6 -1.73 -0.36 22.33
C GLY A 6 -0.53 0.52 21.97
N ARG A 7 0.42 0.03 21.15
CA ARG A 7 1.59 0.83 20.70
C ARG A 7 1.39 1.56 19.38
N LEU A 8 0.17 1.56 18.87
CA LEU A 8 -0.15 2.15 17.57
C LEU A 8 0.19 3.63 17.51
N ARG A 9 -0.23 4.41 18.52
CA ARG A 9 0.09 5.85 18.61
C ARG A 9 1.60 6.10 18.63
N GLU A 10 2.35 5.35 19.44
CA GLU A 10 3.81 5.45 19.48
C GLU A 10 4.43 5.12 18.12
N THR A 11 3.91 4.12 17.41
CA THR A 11 4.42 3.77 16.08
C THR A 11 4.10 4.80 15.00
N VAL A 12 3.03 5.59 15.16
CA VAL A 12 2.68 6.72 14.29
C VAL A 12 3.69 7.84 14.53
N GLU A 13 3.93 8.22 15.79
CA GLU A 13 4.89 9.26 16.16
C GLU A 13 6.32 8.91 15.72
N ILE A 14 6.76 7.67 15.93
CA ILE A 14 8.07 7.20 15.45
C ILE A 14 8.14 7.26 13.92
N ARG A 15 7.08 6.89 13.20
CA ARG A 15 7.02 6.99 11.73
C ARG A 15 7.07 8.43 11.24
N ARG A 16 6.37 9.34 11.91
CA ARG A 16 6.42 10.77 11.63
C ARG A 16 7.84 11.31 11.81
N PHE A 17 8.46 10.98 12.94
CA PHE A 17 9.84 11.37 13.22
C PHE A 17 10.82 10.81 12.19
N MET A 18 10.72 9.51 11.86
CA MET A 18 11.53 8.90 10.78
C MET A 18 11.37 9.65 9.46
N GLY A 19 10.15 10.06 9.11
CA GLY A 19 9.87 10.85 7.90
C GLY A 19 10.59 12.19 7.89
N VAL A 20 10.51 12.95 9.00
CA VAL A 20 11.20 14.25 9.16
C VAL A 20 12.72 14.10 9.19
N SER A 21 13.22 13.03 9.80
CA SER A 21 14.66 12.70 9.84
C SER A 21 15.20 12.07 8.56
N GLY A 22 14.38 11.91 7.52
CA GLY A 22 14.78 11.33 6.24
C GLY A 22 14.96 9.81 6.23
N VAL A 23 14.65 9.13 7.34
CA VAL A 23 14.71 7.67 7.46
C VAL A 23 13.49 7.05 6.75
N ARG A 24 13.73 6.48 5.56
CA ARG A 24 12.69 5.83 4.75
C ARG A 24 12.93 4.33 4.65
N LYS A 25 11.89 3.54 4.83
CA LYS A 25 11.94 2.12 4.46
C LYS A 25 11.95 2.01 2.94
N LYS A 26 12.75 1.11 2.39
CA LYS A 26 12.63 0.72 0.98
C LYS A 26 11.22 0.13 0.78
N PRO A 27 10.48 0.56 -0.24
CA PRO A 27 9.17 -0.01 -0.53
C PRO A 27 9.33 -1.50 -0.85
N GLY A 28 8.33 -2.30 -0.46
CA GLY A 28 8.22 -3.66 -0.95
C GLY A 28 7.94 -3.65 -2.46
N CYS A 29 8.56 -4.57 -3.18
CA CYS A 29 8.24 -4.84 -4.58
C CYS A 29 7.76 -6.28 -4.71
N SER A 30 6.80 -6.49 -5.60
CA SER A 30 6.43 -7.80 -6.14
C SER A 30 6.72 -7.79 -7.63
N TRP A 31 6.92 -8.95 -8.23
CA TRP A 31 7.09 -9.06 -9.67
C TRP A 31 6.42 -10.32 -10.20
N ILE A 32 6.14 -10.32 -11.50
CA ILE A 32 5.67 -11.49 -12.23
C ILE A 32 6.47 -11.60 -13.53
N ASP A 33 6.65 -12.82 -14.00
CA ASP A 33 7.28 -13.10 -15.30
C ASP A 33 6.21 -13.58 -16.29
N VAL A 34 6.08 -12.89 -17.41
CA VAL A 34 5.13 -13.21 -18.47
C VAL A 34 5.85 -13.20 -19.81
N LYS A 35 5.87 -14.34 -20.51
CA LYS A 35 6.49 -14.46 -21.85
C LYS A 35 7.94 -13.93 -21.90
N ASN A 36 8.75 -14.29 -20.90
CA ASN A 36 10.13 -13.82 -20.69
C ASN A 36 10.29 -12.31 -20.41
N GLU A 37 9.22 -11.61 -20.08
CA GLU A 37 9.25 -10.22 -19.62
C GLU A 37 8.91 -10.15 -18.13
N THR A 38 9.74 -9.46 -17.35
CA THR A 38 9.53 -9.26 -15.91
C THR A 38 8.83 -7.95 -15.66
N PHE A 39 7.67 -8.01 -15.01
CA PHE A 39 6.89 -6.84 -14.59
C PHE A 39 7.04 -6.66 -13.09
N VAL A 40 7.65 -5.55 -12.68
CA VAL A 40 7.81 -5.19 -11.26
C VAL A 40 6.68 -4.24 -10.86
N PHE A 41 6.11 -4.49 -9.69
CA PHE A 41 5.06 -3.69 -9.08
C PHE A 41 5.49 -3.24 -7.70
N THR A 42 5.27 -1.97 -7.43
CA THR A 42 5.47 -1.38 -6.10
C THR A 42 4.14 -1.00 -5.46
N VAL A 43 4.18 -0.57 -4.20
CA VAL A 43 2.97 -0.11 -3.50
C VAL A 43 2.43 1.16 -4.19
N HIS A 44 1.17 1.12 -4.64
CA HIS A 44 0.50 2.16 -5.43
C HIS A 44 1.07 2.41 -6.83
N ASP A 45 1.73 1.41 -7.42
CA ASP A 45 2.26 1.52 -8.77
C ASP A 45 1.17 1.84 -9.79
N LYS A 46 1.43 2.84 -10.64
CA LYS A 46 0.59 3.27 -11.77
C LYS A 46 1.40 3.49 -13.05
N SER A 47 2.63 2.99 -13.09
CA SER A 47 3.55 3.19 -14.22
C SER A 47 3.15 2.39 -15.46
N HIS A 48 2.36 1.32 -15.29
CA HIS A 48 1.97 0.43 -16.37
C HIS A 48 0.89 1.07 -17.26
N SER A 49 1.03 0.97 -18.59
CA SER A 49 0.05 1.52 -19.55
C SER A 49 -1.38 1.00 -19.33
N ARG A 50 -1.49 -0.27 -18.94
CA ARG A 50 -2.76 -0.96 -18.61
C ARG A 50 -3.16 -0.87 -17.14
N THR A 51 -2.65 0.11 -16.38
CA THR A 51 -2.95 0.28 -14.94
C THR A 51 -4.47 0.23 -14.67
N HIS A 52 -5.28 0.90 -15.48
CA HIS A 52 -6.74 0.91 -15.29
C HIS A 52 -7.35 -0.49 -15.30
N GLU A 53 -7.02 -1.30 -16.31
CA GLU A 53 -7.52 -2.68 -16.45
C GLU A 53 -7.06 -3.58 -15.30
N ILE A 54 -5.81 -3.43 -14.86
CA ILE A 54 -5.25 -4.20 -13.75
C ILE A 54 -6.06 -3.92 -12.47
N TYR A 55 -6.29 -2.66 -12.15
CA TYR A 55 -7.06 -2.27 -10.96
C TYR A 55 -8.54 -2.69 -11.06
N GLU A 56 -9.13 -2.64 -12.25
CA GLU A 56 -10.50 -3.14 -12.46
C GLU A 56 -10.59 -4.66 -12.20
N MET A 57 -9.62 -5.44 -12.70
CA MET A 57 -9.54 -6.89 -12.43
C MET A 57 -9.37 -7.18 -10.94
N LEU A 58 -8.49 -6.44 -10.26
CA LEU A 58 -8.29 -6.57 -8.81
C LEU A 58 -9.59 -6.29 -8.03
N SER A 59 -10.38 -5.31 -8.46
CA SER A 59 -11.70 -5.03 -7.85
C SER A 59 -12.66 -6.20 -8.04
N LYS A 60 -12.77 -6.74 -9.27
CA LYS A 60 -13.62 -7.91 -9.55
C LYS A 60 -13.21 -9.13 -8.74
N LEU A 61 -11.90 -9.39 -8.61
CA LEU A 61 -11.36 -10.47 -7.79
C LEU A 61 -11.72 -10.30 -6.31
N LYS A 62 -11.57 -9.09 -5.76
CA LYS A 62 -11.94 -8.77 -4.38
C LYS A 62 -13.41 -9.08 -4.11
N ASP A 63 -14.30 -8.73 -5.03
CA ASP A 63 -15.73 -9.00 -4.89
C ASP A 63 -16.05 -10.49 -5.01
N SER A 64 -15.38 -11.21 -5.91
CA SER A 64 -15.53 -12.66 -6.06
C SER A 64 -15.09 -13.41 -4.80
N VAL A 65 -13.95 -13.03 -4.22
CA VAL A 65 -13.40 -13.62 -2.99
C VAL A 65 -14.33 -13.38 -1.80
N LYS A 66 -14.89 -12.17 -1.66
CA LYS A 66 -15.92 -11.87 -0.65
C LYS A 66 -17.18 -12.72 -0.82
N LYS A 67 -17.68 -12.87 -2.05
CA LYS A 67 -18.87 -13.69 -2.34
C LYS A 67 -18.68 -15.16 -1.96
N LYS A 68 -17.44 -15.67 -2.04
CA LYS A 68 -17.08 -17.03 -1.61
C LYS A 68 -16.95 -17.18 -0.08
N GLY A 69 -17.30 -16.16 0.69
CA GLY A 69 -17.26 -16.21 2.15
C GLY A 69 -15.90 -15.91 2.76
N TYR A 70 -14.94 -15.38 1.99
CA TYR A 70 -13.68 -14.92 2.57
C TYR A 70 -13.93 -13.72 3.49
N VAL A 71 -13.74 -13.94 4.79
CA VAL A 71 -13.72 -12.90 5.80
C VAL A 71 -12.28 -12.46 5.96
N ALA A 72 -11.98 -11.22 5.56
CA ALA A 72 -10.65 -10.66 5.80
C ALA A 72 -10.37 -10.65 7.31
N GLU A 73 -9.25 -11.25 7.72
CA GLU A 73 -8.76 -11.16 9.10
C GLU A 73 -8.43 -9.70 9.41
N LYS A 74 -9.38 -9.01 10.06
CA LYS A 74 -9.24 -7.60 10.41
C LYS A 74 -8.35 -7.38 11.64
N GLU A 75 -8.05 -8.45 12.38
CA GLU A 75 -7.26 -8.38 13.63
C GLU A 75 -5.83 -7.84 13.41
N PHE A 76 -5.30 -7.97 12.19
CA PHE A 76 -4.01 -7.41 11.78
C PHE A 76 -4.12 -6.29 10.74
N ALA A 77 -5.33 -5.96 10.29
CA ALA A 77 -5.58 -4.84 9.40
C ALA A 77 -5.58 -3.54 10.20
N ILE A 78 -4.39 -3.14 10.65
CA ILE A 78 -4.15 -1.77 11.11
C ILE A 78 -4.68 -0.85 10.01
N ASN A 79 -5.38 0.22 10.37
CA ASN A 79 -6.02 1.18 9.46
C ASN A 79 -4.96 2.00 8.67
N TYR A 80 -4.10 1.32 7.92
CA TYR A 80 -3.08 1.86 7.02
C TYR A 80 -3.69 2.85 6.01
N THR A 81 -4.97 2.71 5.72
CA THR A 81 -5.72 3.48 4.74
C THR A 81 -5.88 4.97 5.06
N GLU A 82 -5.71 5.42 6.31
CA GLU A 82 -5.76 6.85 6.63
C GLU A 82 -4.36 7.50 6.59
N GLU A 83 -3.34 6.87 7.16
CA GLU A 83 -1.95 7.37 7.13
C GLU A 83 -1.38 7.48 5.70
N TYR A 84 -1.66 6.50 4.82
CA TYR A 84 -1.18 6.55 3.44
C TYR A 84 -1.92 7.60 2.59
N LYS A 85 -3.16 7.97 2.94
CA LYS A 85 -3.88 9.05 2.25
C LYS A 85 -3.23 10.40 2.54
N GLU A 86 -2.86 10.66 3.79
CA GLU A 86 -2.16 11.90 4.16
C GLU A 86 -0.77 11.99 3.53
N GLN A 87 0.02 10.90 3.54
CA GLN A 87 1.33 10.88 2.89
C GLN A 87 1.25 11.04 1.35
N ASN A 88 0.23 10.46 0.71
CA ASN A 88 -0.01 10.70 -0.72
C ASN A 88 -0.44 12.16 -0.98
N LEU A 89 -1.21 12.79 -0.08
CA LEU A 89 -1.55 14.21 -0.18
C LEU A 89 -0.29 15.08 -0.18
N TRP A 90 0.66 14.80 0.72
CA TRP A 90 1.94 15.51 0.78
C TRP A 90 2.79 15.30 -0.48
N HIS A 91 2.86 14.08 -1.00
CA HIS A 91 3.58 13.82 -2.24
C HIS A 91 2.94 14.52 -3.46
N GLN A 92 1.61 14.64 -3.52
CA GLN A 92 0.93 15.38 -4.59
C GLN A 92 1.13 16.90 -4.48
N LEU A 93 1.09 17.46 -3.28
CA LEU A 93 1.31 18.90 -3.05
C LEU A 93 2.75 19.32 -3.35
N MET A 94 3.74 18.47 -3.06
CA MET A 94 5.16 18.75 -3.31
C MET A 94 5.59 18.54 -4.76
N ALA A 95 4.80 17.82 -5.57
CA ALA A 95 5.07 17.61 -7.00
C ALA A 95 4.45 18.69 -7.91
N SER A 96 3.71 19.65 -7.34
CA SER A 96 3.00 20.71 -8.06
C SER A 96 3.59 22.12 -7.83
N GLN A 97 4.81 22.20 -7.31
CA GLN A 97 5.57 23.44 -7.09
C GLN A 97 6.84 23.46 -7.93
#